data_AF-A0A3N1HP11-F1
#
_entry.id   AF-A0A3N1HP11-F1
#
_cell.length_a   1.000
_cell.length_b   1.000
_cell.length_c   1.000
_cell.angle_alpha   90.00
_cell.angle_beta   90.00
_cell.angle_gamma   90.00
#
_symmetry.space_group_name_H-M   'P 1'
#
loop_
_entity.id
_entity.type
_entity.pdbx_description
1 polymer ?
#
loop_
_entity_poly.entity_id
_entity_poly.type
_entity_poly.pdbx_seq_one_letter_code
_entity_poly.pdbx_strand_id
1 'polypeptide(L)'
;MSAQDIADRAGLSVTLVRRVLRTPAQGQAARDIARTTADAILGIPIPARREPGAPGLTDATEASRLLSDLARAGWPATALAQRLHVSARTVAEVRDKRPRLHLHLALRIRRLHRDLISLEPAGYGIHPTDIARTRAAADRRTAMIGSG
;
A
#
# COMPACT_ATOMS: atom_id res chain seq x y z
N MET A 1 4.30 -4.00 35.06
CA MET A 1 3.05 -3.24 35.21
C MET A 1 1.90 -4.16 34.84
N SER A 2 1.01 -4.46 35.78
CA SER A 2 -0.05 -5.46 35.63
C SER A 2 -1.32 -4.86 34.99
N ALA A 3 -2.21 -5.71 34.46
CA ALA A 3 -3.51 -5.26 33.95
C ALA A 3 -4.40 -4.64 35.05
N GLN A 4 -4.16 -5.02 36.31
CA GLN A 4 -4.82 -4.43 37.48
C GLN A 4 -4.31 -3.00 37.71
N ASP A 5 -2.99 -2.80 37.69
CA ASP A 5 -2.37 -1.49 37.90
C ASP A 5 -2.83 -0.47 36.83
N ILE A 6 -2.99 -0.93 35.58
CA ILE A 6 -3.48 -0.11 34.47
C ILE A 6 -4.96 0.22 34.67
N ALA A 7 -5.77 -0.75 35.11
CA ALA A 7 -7.20 -0.58 35.36
C ALA A 7 -7.44 0.45 36.48
N ASP A 8 -6.74 0.31 37.59
CA ASP A 8 -6.88 1.19 38.76
C ASP A 8 -6.40 2.62 38.43
N ARG A 9 -5.32 2.75 37.65
CA ARG A 9 -4.80 4.08 37.23
C ARG A 9 -5.67 4.76 36.17
N ALA A 10 -6.35 3.99 35.32
CA ALA A 10 -7.21 4.52 34.25
C ALA A 10 -8.68 4.65 34.65
N GLY A 11 -9.07 4.18 35.84
CA GLY A 11 -10.48 4.12 36.26
C GLY A 11 -11.32 3.16 35.40
N LEU A 12 -10.68 2.14 34.82
CA LEU A 12 -11.32 1.19 33.91
C LEU A 12 -11.47 -0.18 34.58
N SER A 13 -12.41 -0.99 34.11
CA SER A 13 -12.51 -2.37 34.57
C SER A 13 -11.32 -3.21 34.08
N VAL A 14 -10.77 -4.03 34.97
CA VAL A 14 -9.70 -5.00 34.70
C VAL A 14 -10.03 -5.92 33.54
N THR A 15 -11.31 -6.25 33.35
CA THR A 15 -11.76 -7.12 32.24
C THR A 15 -11.61 -6.42 30.88
N LEU A 16 -11.84 -5.11 30.81
CA LEU A 16 -11.62 -4.30 29.60
C LEU A 16 -10.12 -4.21 29.26
N VAL A 17 -9.28 -3.97 30.27
CA VAL A 17 -7.83 -3.93 30.09
C VAL A 17 -7.31 -5.28 29.59
N ARG A 18 -7.73 -6.39 30.21
CA ARG A 18 -7.39 -7.74 29.75
C ARG A 18 -7.88 -8.05 28.34
N ARG A 19 -9.03 -7.49 27.93
CA ARG A 19 -9.58 -7.67 26.59
C ARG A 19 -8.75 -6.93 25.53
N VAL A 20 -8.27 -5.73 25.83
CA VAL A 20 -7.40 -4.94 24.94
C VAL A 20 -6.01 -5.56 24.84
N LEU A 21 -5.46 -6.03 25.96
CA LEU A 21 -4.16 -6.69 25.99
C LEU A 21 -4.17 -8.09 25.37
N ARG A 22 -5.35 -8.70 25.17
CA ARG A 22 -5.48 -9.95 24.43
C ARG A 22 -5.32 -9.65 22.93
N THR A 23 -4.08 -9.69 22.45
CA THR A 23 -3.76 -9.62 21.03
C THR A 23 -4.53 -10.71 20.28
N PRO A 24 -5.40 -10.38 19.31
CA PRO A 24 -6.04 -11.39 18.49
C PRO A 24 -4.98 -12.07 17.62
N ALA A 25 -5.08 -13.39 17.47
CA ALA A 25 -4.23 -14.16 16.57
C ALA A 25 -4.25 -13.52 15.17
N GLN A 26 -3.07 -13.38 14.58
CA GLN A 26 -2.85 -12.89 13.22
C GLN A 26 -3.80 -13.63 12.27
N GLY A 27 -4.86 -12.95 11.81
CA GLY A 27 -5.83 -13.55 10.89
C GLY A 27 -7.25 -12.98 10.99
N GLN A 28 -7.67 -12.44 12.13
CA GLN A 28 -8.96 -11.76 12.20
C GLN A 28 -8.79 -10.31 11.71
N ALA A 29 -9.23 -10.05 10.47
CA ALA A 29 -9.56 -8.71 10.00
C ALA A 29 -10.25 -7.94 11.14
N ALA A 30 -9.78 -6.73 11.41
CA ALA A 30 -10.34 -5.84 12.42
C ALA A 30 -11.87 -5.92 12.31
N ARG A 31 -12.52 -6.45 13.36
CA ARG A 31 -13.97 -6.65 13.39
C ARG A 31 -14.62 -5.39 12.85
N ASP A 32 -15.39 -5.54 11.77
CA ASP A 32 -16.25 -4.49 11.25
C ASP A 32 -16.97 -3.87 12.44
N ILE A 33 -16.60 -2.63 12.78
CA ILE A 33 -17.35 -1.85 13.75
C ILE A 33 -18.71 -1.71 13.10
N ALA A 34 -19.72 -2.34 13.70
CA ALA A 34 -21.10 -2.22 13.24
C ALA A 34 -21.40 -0.73 13.10
N ARG A 35 -21.78 -0.29 11.89
CA ARG A 35 -21.92 1.11 11.51
C ARG A 35 -22.72 1.93 12.53
N THR A 36 -23.73 1.30 13.13
CA THR A 36 -24.56 1.83 14.21
C THR A 36 -23.76 2.31 15.42
N THR A 37 -22.69 1.62 15.81
CA THR A 37 -21.82 2.01 16.94
C THR A 37 -20.90 3.16 16.56
N ALA A 38 -20.46 3.20 15.30
CA ALA A 38 -19.55 4.21 14.81
C ALA A 38 -20.25 5.58 14.63
N ASP A 39 -21.50 5.56 14.16
CA ASP A 39 -22.38 6.74 14.10
C ASP A 39 -22.70 7.28 15.51
N ALA A 40 -22.93 6.39 16.47
CA ALA A 40 -23.23 6.75 17.86
C ALA A 40 -22.04 7.39 18.59
N ILE A 41 -20.80 7.00 18.27
CA ILE A 41 -19.59 7.54 18.90
C ILE A 41 -19.18 8.88 18.28
N LEU A 42 -19.30 9.02 16.95
CA LEU A 42 -18.84 10.21 16.24
C LEU A 42 -19.89 11.32 16.17
N GLY A 43 -21.17 11.04 16.45
CA GLY A 43 -22.26 12.01 16.39
C GLY A 43 -22.59 12.49 14.97
N ILE A 44 -21.93 11.92 13.96
CA ILE A 44 -22.15 12.16 12.54
C ILE A 44 -22.25 10.80 11.84
N PRO A 45 -23.22 10.61 10.94
CA PRO A 45 -23.31 9.38 10.18
C PRO A 45 -22.04 9.20 9.37
N ILE A 46 -21.34 8.08 9.57
CA ILE A 46 -20.17 7.75 8.78
C ILE A 46 -20.66 7.58 7.34
N PRO A 47 -20.19 8.42 6.40
CA PRO A 47 -20.60 8.30 5.02
C PRO A 47 -20.25 6.88 4.58
N ALA A 48 -21.24 6.20 3.97
CA ALA A 48 -21.02 4.87 3.40
C ALA A 48 -19.73 4.93 2.60
N ARG A 49 -18.84 3.94 2.79
CA ARG A 49 -17.55 3.80 2.09
C ARG A 49 -17.79 3.81 0.59
N ARG A 50 -17.95 5.01 0.02
CA ARG A 50 -18.05 5.24 -1.40
C ARG A 50 -16.65 4.99 -1.90
N GLU A 51 -16.50 4.07 -2.83
CA GLU A 51 -15.39 4.23 -3.77
C GLU A 51 -15.47 5.67 -4.27
N PRO A 52 -14.38 6.46 -4.18
CA PRO A 52 -14.43 7.87 -4.55
C PRO A 52 -14.93 7.97 -6.00
N GLY A 53 -16.19 8.37 -6.16
CA GLY A 53 -16.91 8.44 -7.44
C GLY A 53 -16.53 9.64 -8.29
N ALA A 54 -15.37 10.26 -8.03
CA ALA A 54 -14.82 11.33 -8.83
C ALA A 54 -13.42 10.90 -9.32
N PRO A 55 -13.14 10.95 -10.64
CA PRO A 55 -11.82 10.67 -11.19
C PRO A 55 -10.88 11.85 -10.88
N GLY A 56 -10.51 12.02 -9.61
CA GLY A 56 -9.54 13.02 -9.20
C GLY A 56 -8.17 12.66 -9.79
N LEU A 57 -7.60 13.59 -10.56
CA LEU A 57 -6.18 13.53 -10.89
C LEU A 57 -5.38 13.89 -9.64
N THR A 58 -4.42 13.07 -9.28
CA THR A 58 -3.51 13.27 -8.17
C THR A 58 -2.07 13.37 -8.68
N ASP A 59 -1.19 13.91 -7.84
CA ASP A 59 0.23 13.99 -8.12
C ASP A 59 0.83 12.58 -8.29
N ALA A 60 1.74 12.45 -9.25
CA ALA A 60 2.34 11.17 -9.60
C ALA A 60 3.63 10.85 -8.86
N THR A 61 4.16 11.77 -8.04
CA THR A 61 5.47 11.63 -7.41
C THR A 61 5.56 10.38 -6.54
N GLU A 62 4.57 10.13 -5.69
CA GLU A 62 4.54 8.93 -4.85
C GLU A 62 4.45 7.67 -5.73
N ALA A 63 3.53 7.64 -6.70
CA ALA A 63 3.36 6.49 -7.58
C ALA A 63 4.62 6.18 -8.41
N SER A 64 5.30 7.22 -8.92
CA SER A 64 6.57 7.11 -9.64
C SER A 64 7.66 6.51 -8.76
N ARG A 65 7.79 6.99 -7.50
CA ARG A 65 8.75 6.46 -6.53
C ARG A 65 8.48 4.98 -6.26
N LEU A 66 7.24 4.61 -5.96
CA LEU A 66 6.86 3.23 -5.65
C LEU A 66 7.13 2.28 -6.84
N LEU A 67 6.83 2.70 -8.07
CA LEU A 67 7.15 1.90 -9.25
C LEU A 67 8.67 1.79 -9.49
N SER A 68 9.43 2.83 -9.15
CA SER A 68 10.89 2.80 -9.22
C SER A 68 11.48 1.86 -8.17
N ASP A 69 10.92 1.83 -6.97
CA ASP A 69 11.33 0.92 -5.90
C ASP A 69 11.08 -0.54 -6.30
N LEU A 70 9.92 -0.84 -6.90
CA LEU A 70 9.62 -2.17 -7.46
C LEU A 70 10.57 -2.55 -8.60
N ALA A 71 10.92 -1.60 -9.48
CA ALA A 71 11.89 -1.86 -10.54
C ALA A 71 13.28 -2.19 -9.97
N ARG A 72 13.72 -1.51 -8.90
CA ARG A 72 14.97 -1.82 -8.19
C ARG A 72 14.91 -3.17 -7.47
N ALA A 73 13.75 -3.57 -6.96
CA ALA A 73 13.54 -4.92 -6.44
C ALA A 73 13.56 -5.99 -7.56
N GLY A 74 13.48 -5.58 -8.84
CA GLY A 74 13.59 -6.45 -10.01
C GLY A 74 12.26 -6.86 -10.62
N TRP A 75 11.17 -6.16 -10.29
CA TRP A 75 9.85 -6.39 -10.89
C TRP A 75 9.76 -5.74 -12.28
N PRO A 76 9.63 -6.52 -13.37
CA PRO A 76 9.57 -5.98 -14.72
C PRO A 76 8.24 -5.25 -14.96
N ALA A 77 8.29 -4.19 -15.78
CA ALA A 77 7.11 -3.37 -16.08
C ALA A 77 5.95 -4.17 -16.69
N THR A 78 6.24 -5.25 -17.42
CA THR A 78 5.24 -6.16 -18.00
C THR A 78 4.46 -6.92 -16.93
N ALA A 79 5.14 -7.44 -15.90
CA ALA A 79 4.48 -8.12 -14.78
C ALA A 79 3.65 -7.14 -13.93
N LEU A 80 4.18 -5.94 -13.68
CA LEU A 80 3.44 -4.88 -12.98
C LEU A 80 2.19 -4.46 -13.76
N ALA A 81 2.31 -4.31 -15.08
CA ALA A 81 1.22 -3.93 -15.97
C ALA A 81 0.06 -4.94 -15.95
N GLN A 82 0.37 -6.24 -16.00
CA GLN A 82 -0.64 -7.30 -15.91
C GLN A 82 -1.43 -7.22 -14.60
N ARG A 83 -0.76 -7.04 -13.46
CA ARG A 83 -1.41 -6.90 -12.14
C ARG A 83 -2.19 -5.60 -11.96
N LEU A 84 -1.75 -4.53 -12.62
CA LEU A 84 -2.43 -3.23 -12.64
C LEU A 84 -3.50 -3.15 -13.74
N HIS A 85 -3.71 -4.17 -14.58
CA HIS A 85 -4.61 -4.12 -15.73
C HIS A 85 -4.40 -2.86 -16.59
N VAL A 86 -3.14 -2.49 -16.81
CA VAL A 86 -2.73 -1.37 -17.68
C VAL A 86 -1.66 -1.84 -18.65
N SER A 87 -1.24 -0.99 -19.58
CA SER A 87 -0.11 -1.31 -20.46
C SER A 87 1.24 -1.11 -19.76
N ALA A 88 2.26 -1.88 -20.17
CA ALA A 88 3.63 -1.68 -19.70
C ALA A 88 4.16 -0.27 -20.05
N ARG A 89 3.69 0.29 -21.17
CA ARG A 89 3.93 1.69 -21.54
C ARG A 89 3.37 2.66 -20.51
N THR A 90 2.15 2.42 -20.01
CA THR A 90 1.55 3.24 -18.95
C THR A 90 2.36 3.18 -17.66
N VAL A 91 2.85 2.00 -17.27
CA VAL A 91 3.74 1.86 -16.10
C VAL A 91 5.01 2.69 -16.27
N ALA A 92 5.65 2.60 -17.45
CA ALA A 92 6.83 3.41 -17.76
C ALA A 92 6.51 4.92 -17.77
N GLU A 93 5.38 5.32 -18.35
CA GLU A 93 4.95 6.74 -18.36
C GLU A 93 4.69 7.28 -16.95
N VAL A 94 4.00 6.52 -16.09
CA VAL A 94 3.77 6.92 -14.69
C VAL A 94 5.08 6.99 -13.91
N ARG A 95 6.01 6.07 -14.17
CA ARG A 95 7.33 6.10 -13.54
C ARG A 95 8.16 7.30 -14.00
N ASP A 96 8.17 7.59 -15.31
CA ASP A 96 9.21 8.44 -15.90
C ASP A 96 8.77 9.86 -16.29
N LYS A 97 7.48 10.09 -16.61
CA LYS A 97 7.07 11.30 -17.35
C LYS A 97 5.79 11.95 -16.86
N ARG A 98 4.86 11.20 -16.26
CA ARG A 98 3.53 11.74 -15.95
C ARG A 98 3.57 12.59 -14.68
N PRO A 99 3.12 13.85 -14.72
CA PRO A 99 3.00 14.68 -13.52
C PRO A 99 1.73 14.35 -12.73
N ARG A 100 0.69 13.82 -13.39
CA ARG A 100 -0.60 13.50 -12.77
C ARG A 100 -1.15 12.18 -13.28
N LEU A 101 -1.83 11.44 -12.40
CA LEU A 101 -2.57 10.23 -12.73
C LEU A 101 -3.90 10.16 -11.98
N HIS A 102 -4.79 9.28 -12.41
CA HIS A 102 -6.03 9.04 -11.67
C HIS A 102 -5.74 8.49 -10.27
N LEU A 103 -6.43 9.04 -9.27
CA LEU A 103 -6.34 8.61 -7.87
C LEU A 103 -6.56 7.10 -7.71
N HIS A 104 -7.49 6.51 -8.46
CA HIS A 104 -7.72 5.07 -8.44
C HIS A 104 -6.47 4.27 -8.84
N LEU A 105 -5.76 4.70 -9.89
CA LEU A 105 -4.52 4.06 -10.31
C LEU A 105 -3.40 4.27 -9.27
N ALA A 106 -3.29 5.46 -8.68
CA ALA A 106 -2.32 5.74 -7.61
C ALA A 106 -2.53 4.82 -6.39
N LEU A 107 -3.79 4.64 -5.96
CA LEU A 107 -4.14 3.75 -4.87
C LEU A 107 -3.87 2.28 -5.21
N ARG A 108 -4.08 1.86 -6.46
CA ARG A 108 -3.72 0.51 -6.93
C ARG A 108 -2.22 0.27 -6.92
N ILE A 109 -1.42 1.24 -7.38
CA ILE A 109 0.04 1.18 -7.31
C ILE A 109 0.51 1.08 -5.85
N ARG A 110 -0.07 1.86 -4.95
CA ARG A 110 0.25 1.82 -3.51
C ARG A 110 -0.03 0.47 -2.87
N ARG A 111 -1.18 -0.14 -3.19
CA ARG A 111 -1.51 -1.50 -2.74
C ARG A 111 -0.52 -2.51 -3.31
N LEU A 112 -0.30 -2.48 -4.63
CA LEU A 112 0.61 -3.39 -5.30
C LEU A 112 2.03 -3.33 -4.74
N HIS A 113 2.53 -2.12 -4.44
CA HIS A 113 3.84 -1.96 -3.83
C HIS A 113 3.92 -2.64 -2.46
N ARG A 114 2.93 -2.42 -1.59
CA ARG A 114 2.90 -3.07 -0.28
C ARG A 114 2.91 -4.59 -0.40
N ASP A 115 2.18 -5.11 -1.37
CA ASP A 115 2.07 -6.55 -1.57
C ASP A 115 3.38 -7.14 -2.12
N LEU A 116 4.10 -6.42 -2.98
CA LEU A 116 5.25 -6.94 -3.73
C LEU A 116 6.63 -6.59 -3.20
N ILE A 117 6.78 -5.53 -2.42
CA ILE A 117 8.11 -5.02 -2.06
C ILE A 117 8.93 -6.00 -1.21
N SER A 118 8.25 -6.83 -0.40
CA SER A 118 8.88 -7.84 0.45
C SER A 118 9.01 -9.22 -0.23
N LEU A 119 8.63 -9.33 -1.50
CA LEU A 119 8.58 -10.59 -2.23
C LEU A 119 9.68 -10.67 -3.28
N GLU A 120 10.25 -11.87 -3.43
CA GLU A 120 11.24 -12.13 -4.49
C GLU A 120 10.53 -12.40 -5.82
N PRO A 121 10.85 -11.67 -6.91
CA PRO A 121 10.19 -11.85 -8.21
C PRO A 121 10.33 -13.26 -8.79
N ALA A 122 11.42 -13.99 -8.47
CA ALA A 122 11.66 -15.35 -8.92
C ALA A 122 10.58 -16.33 -8.44
N GLY A 123 10.03 -16.12 -7.23
CA GLY A 123 8.93 -16.91 -6.68
C GLY A 123 7.59 -16.72 -7.41
N TYR A 124 7.53 -15.74 -8.32
CA TYR A 124 6.35 -15.39 -9.10
C TYR A 124 6.54 -15.64 -10.61
N GLY A 125 7.49 -16.51 -10.97
CA GLY A 125 7.72 -16.96 -12.35
C GLY A 125 8.45 -15.95 -13.23
N ILE A 126 9.08 -14.93 -12.63
CA ILE A 126 9.91 -13.97 -13.38
C ILE A 126 11.31 -14.57 -13.56
N HIS A 127 11.75 -14.66 -14.81
CA HIS A 127 13.05 -15.26 -15.13
C HIS A 127 14.20 -14.46 -14.52
N PRO A 128 15.23 -15.10 -13.91
CA PRO A 128 16.36 -14.41 -13.28
C PRO A 128 17.05 -13.38 -14.18
N THR A 129 17.17 -13.66 -15.48
CA THR A 129 17.70 -12.72 -16.47
C THR A 129 16.87 -11.45 -16.59
N ASP A 130 15.54 -11.55 -16.53
CA ASP A 130 14.65 -10.40 -16.61
C ASP A 130 14.68 -9.57 -15.33
N ILE A 131 14.83 -10.25 -14.17
CA ILE A 131 15.06 -9.59 -12.88
C ILE A 131 16.36 -8.77 -12.95
N ALA A 132 17.47 -9.40 -13.32
CA ALA A 132 18.78 -8.73 -13.43
C ALA A 132 18.76 -7.58 -14.43
N ARG A 133 18.13 -7.78 -15.60
CA ARG A 133 17.97 -6.73 -16.61
C ARG A 133 17.16 -5.55 -16.07
N THR A 134 16.09 -5.82 -15.32
CA THR A 134 15.23 -4.79 -14.73
C THR A 134 15.99 -3.99 -13.67
N ARG A 135 16.72 -4.66 -12.78
CA ARG A 135 17.58 -4.01 -11.76
C ARG A 135 18.63 -3.12 -12.43
N ALA A 136 19.37 -3.65 -13.39
CA ALA A 136 20.39 -2.89 -14.13
C ALA A 136 19.82 -1.71 -14.93
N ALA A 137 18.57 -1.79 -15.41
CA ALA A 137 17.88 -0.66 -16.04
C ALA A 137 17.48 0.40 -15.01
N ALA A 138 17.06 0.00 -13.81
CA ALA A 138 16.72 0.92 -12.72
C ALA A 138 17.97 1.65 -12.18
N ASP A 139 19.09 0.95 -12.04
CA ASP A 139 20.35 1.55 -11.55
C ASP A 139 20.91 2.60 -12.51
N ARG A 140 20.93 2.28 -13.81
CA ARG A 140 21.30 3.24 -14.87
C ARG A 140 20.41 4.48 -14.86
N ARG A 141 19.13 4.33 -14.53
CA ARG A 141 18.18 5.44 -14.45
C ARG A 141 18.51 6.35 -13.27
N THR A 142 18.78 5.81 -12.09
CA THR A 142 19.17 6.62 -10.92
C THR A 142 20.47 7.39 -11.17
N ALA A 143 21.44 6.78 -11.86
CA ALA A 143 22.67 7.47 -12.26
C ALA A 143 22.39 8.67 -13.17
N MET A 144 21.47 8.55 -14.14
CA MET A 144 21.10 9.64 -15.04
C MET A 144 20.36 10.80 -14.35
N ILE A 145 19.60 10.55 -13.28
CA ILE A 145 18.86 11.59 -12.55
C ILE A 145 19.75 12.32 -11.54
N GLY A 146 20.75 11.64 -10.96
CA GLY A 146 21.65 12.21 -9.95
C GLY A 146 22.84 13.01 -10.51
N SER A 147 23.01 13.08 -11.83
CA SER A 147 24.09 13.82 -12.51
C SER A 147 23.63 15.15 -13.13
N GLY A 148 22.46 15.66 -12.74
CA GLY A 148 21.87 16.92 -13.23
C GLY A 148 21.74 17.97 -12.16
#